data_AF-A0A7R9AFH3-F1
#
_entry.id   AF-A0A7R9AFH3-F1
#
_cell.length_a   1.000
_cell.length_b   1.000
_cell.length_c   1.000
_cell.angle_alpha   90.00
_cell.angle_beta   90.00
_cell.angle_gamma   90.00
#
_symmetry.space_group_name_H-M   'P 1'
#
loop_
_entity.id
_entity.type
_entity.pdbx_description
1 polymer ?
#
loop_
_entity_poly.entity_id
_entity_poly.type
_entity_poly.pdbx_seq_one_letter_code
_entity_poly.pdbx_strand_id
1 'polypeptide(L)'
;VLEGITAYCLGKGSGGLLVTIENRQPENWVQVMCYCTNSFGVVSTRGELKTVDSVPPLHRQVVMVLTQLEGSGGYRISYQMSYCMMAGAGLRDRRFSSANHHPPLTHSVSGLHTPRPI
;
A
#
# COMPACT_ATOMS: atom_id res chain seq x y z
N VAL A 1 15.19 -4.77 2.77
CA VAL A 1 14.69 -3.48 2.28
C VAL A 1 15.60 -3.07 1.15
N LEU A 2 15.06 -2.71 -0.01
CA LEU A 2 15.85 -2.22 -1.14
C LEU A 2 16.39 -0.83 -0.80
N GLU A 3 17.63 -0.54 -1.15
CA GLU A 3 18.21 0.79 -0.95
C GLU A 3 17.34 1.87 -1.63
N GLY A 4 17.21 3.04 -1.00
CA GLY A 4 16.35 4.12 -1.52
C GLY A 4 14.84 3.89 -1.37
N ILE A 5 14.38 2.76 -0.83
CA ILE A 5 12.95 2.51 -0.55
C ILE A 5 12.75 2.40 0.96
N THR A 6 11.79 3.12 1.51
CA THR A 6 11.45 3.05 2.94
C THR A 6 9.97 2.79 3.13
N ALA A 7 9.62 1.87 4.03
CA ALA A 7 8.25 1.60 4.42
C ALA A 7 8.05 2.04 5.87
N TYR A 8 7.19 3.02 6.07
CA TYR A 8 6.77 3.50 7.38
C TYR A 8 5.51 2.75 7.78
N CYS A 9 5.59 1.98 8.86
CA CYS A 9 4.47 1.21 9.39
C CYS A 9 4.09 1.76 10.77
N LEU A 10 2.96 2.44 10.87
CA LEU A 10 2.41 2.92 12.13
C LEU A 10 1.29 1.96 12.56
N GLY A 11 1.45 1.28 13.69
CA GLY A 11 0.38 0.39 14.19
C GLY A 11 0.55 -0.14 15.62
N LYS A 12 1.57 0.31 16.36
CA LYS A 12 1.80 -0.21 17.72
C LYS A 12 0.81 0.44 18.70
N GLY A 13 -0.20 -0.32 19.12
CA GLY A 13 -1.15 0.04 20.18
C GLY A 13 -2.38 0.86 19.75
N SER A 14 -2.55 1.15 18.45
CA SER A 14 -3.56 2.10 17.96
C SER A 14 -4.82 1.48 17.36
N GLY A 15 -5.05 0.17 17.49
CA GLY A 15 -6.24 -0.46 16.88
C GLY A 15 -6.26 -0.44 15.35
N GLY A 16 -5.11 -0.24 14.70
CA GLY A 16 -5.03 -0.03 13.26
C GLY A 16 -3.61 -0.13 12.71
N LEU A 17 -3.49 -0.03 11.39
CA LEU A 17 -2.23 -0.02 10.66
C LEU A 17 -2.29 1.03 9.56
N LEU A 18 -1.25 1.85 9.46
CA LEU A 18 -0.99 2.71 8.31
C LEU A 18 0.36 2.35 7.73
N VAL A 19 0.39 2.07 6.42
CA VAL A 19 1.61 1.77 5.67
C VAL A 19 1.82 2.84 4.60
N THR A 20 2.93 3.56 4.72
CA THR A 20 3.39 4.53 3.72
C THR A 20 4.69 4.03 3.10
N ILE A 21 4.78 4.11 1.79
CA ILE A 21 6.00 3.83 1.02
C ILE A 21 6.60 5.15 0.59
N GLU A 22 7.90 5.31 0.80
CA GLU A 22 8.71 6.34 0.17
C GLU A 22 9.65 5.69 -0.85
N ASN A 23 9.54 6.13 -2.11
CA ASN A 23 10.46 5.80 -3.17
C ASN A 23 11.40 6.98 -3.39
N ARG A 24 12.64 6.88 -2.90
CA ARG A 24 13.71 7.87 -3.10
C ARG A 24 14.61 7.55 -4.29
N GLN A 25 14.21 6.60 -5.13
CA GLN A 25 14.90 6.32 -6.39
C GLN A 25 14.66 7.50 -7.35
N PRO A 26 15.70 7.99 -8.05
CA PRO A 26 15.58 9.14 -8.94
C PRO A 26 14.88 8.78 -10.26
N GLU A 27 15.11 7.57 -10.78
CA GLU A 27 14.66 7.17 -12.13
C GLU A 27 13.67 6.00 -12.12
N ASN A 28 13.65 5.21 -11.05
CA ASN A 28 12.93 3.94 -11.04
C ASN A 28 11.61 4.04 -10.29
N TRP A 29 10.59 3.43 -10.89
CA TRP A 29 9.33 3.16 -10.22
C TRP A 29 9.49 1.98 -9.27
N VAL A 30 8.67 1.95 -8.23
CA VAL A 30 8.68 0.87 -7.25
C VAL A 30 7.28 0.29 -7.15
N GLN A 31 7.18 -0.98 -7.50
CA GLN A 31 5.96 -1.74 -7.25
C GLN A 31 6.00 -2.33 -5.85
N VAL A 32 4.95 -2.06 -5.08
CA VAL A 32 4.79 -2.58 -3.73
C VAL A 32 3.53 -3.43 -3.67
N MET A 33 3.66 -4.66 -3.19
CA MET A 33 2.53 -5.48 -2.80
C MET A 33 2.41 -5.49 -1.28
N CYS A 34 1.23 -5.16 -0.77
CA CYS A 34 0.92 -5.26 0.66
C CYS A 34 -0.22 -6.28 0.85
N TYR A 35 0.10 -7.37 1.54
CA TYR A 35 -0.81 -8.47 1.83
C TYR A 35 -1.17 -8.47 3.31
N CYS A 36 -2.43 -8.21 3.61
CA CYS A 36 -2.99 -8.20 4.95
C CYS A 36 -4.05 -9.29 5.17
N THR A 37 -4.13 -10.29 4.28
CA THR A 37 -5.20 -11.32 4.24
C THR A 37 -5.27 -12.20 5.48
N ASN A 38 -4.19 -12.29 6.27
CA ASN A 38 -4.18 -13.03 7.53
C ASN A 38 -4.70 -12.21 8.73
N SER A 39 -5.11 -10.96 8.48
CA SER A 39 -5.77 -10.10 9.45
C SER A 39 -7.24 -10.47 9.62
N PHE A 40 -7.81 -10.20 10.80
CA PHE A 40 -9.24 -10.36 11.07
C PHE A 40 -9.72 -9.24 12.01
N GLY A 41 -11.03 -8.99 12.02
CA GLY A 41 -11.61 -7.93 12.85
C GLY A 41 -11.13 -6.54 12.45
N VAL A 42 -10.80 -6.34 11.16
CA VAL A 42 -10.31 -5.09 10.60
C VAL A 42 -11.02 -4.76 9.30
N VAL A 43 -11.09 -3.48 8.97
CA VAL A 43 -11.54 -2.96 7.67
C VAL A 43 -10.41 -2.20 6.99
N SER A 44 -10.44 -2.19 5.66
CA SER A 44 -9.45 -1.52 4.82
C SER A 44 -10.08 -0.34 4.10
N THR A 45 -9.43 0.82 4.15
CA THR A 45 -9.78 1.98 3.29
C THR A 45 -9.69 1.65 1.80
N ARG A 46 -8.89 0.65 1.42
CA ARG A 46 -8.76 0.18 0.04
C ARG A 46 -9.88 -0.78 -0.39
N GLY A 47 -10.80 -1.14 0.51
CA GLY A 47 -11.86 -2.12 0.27
C GLY A 47 -11.37 -3.58 0.19
N GLU A 48 -10.07 -3.79 0.06
CA GLU A 48 -9.43 -5.11 0.03
C GLU A 48 -8.25 -5.20 1.02
N LEU A 49 -7.91 -6.42 1.42
CA LEU A 49 -6.75 -6.73 2.25
C LEU A 49 -5.50 -7.04 1.42
N LYS A 50 -5.56 -6.87 0.10
CA LYS A 50 -4.42 -6.97 -0.80
C LYS A 50 -4.36 -5.71 -1.62
N THR A 51 -3.18 -5.13 -1.72
CA THR A 51 -2.92 -3.98 -2.60
C THR A 51 -1.66 -4.22 -3.41
N VAL A 52 -1.64 -3.68 -4.62
CA VAL A 52 -0.47 -3.56 -5.47
C VAL A 52 -0.45 -2.14 -6.00
N ASP A 53 0.63 -1.42 -5.70
CA ASP A 53 0.76 -0.01 -6.06
C ASP A 53 2.10 0.23 -6.76
N SER A 54 2.07 1.02 -7.85
CA SER A 54 3.24 1.49 -8.56
C SER A 54 3.55 2.92 -8.11
N VAL A 55 4.61 3.08 -7.31
CA VAL A 55 5.05 4.35 -6.73
C VAL A 55 6.06 5.01 -7.66
N PRO A 56 5.82 6.24 -8.15
CA PRO A 56 6.76 6.93 -9.02
C PRO A 56 8.10 7.24 -8.34
N PRO A 57 9.16 7.55 -9.12
CA PRO A 57 10.42 8.06 -8.59
C PRO A 57 10.20 9.31 -7.73
N LEU A 58 10.91 9.44 -6.61
CA LEU A 58 10.83 10.59 -5.70
C LEU A 58 9.41 10.87 -5.16
N HIS A 59 8.59 9.84 -4.96
CA HIS A 59 7.24 9.96 -4.43
C HIS A 59 7.03 9.11 -3.17
N ARG A 60 6.08 9.55 -2.35
CA ARG A 60 5.50 8.80 -1.23
C ARG A 60 4.06 8.41 -1.52
N GLN A 61 3.61 7.28 -0.98
CA GLN A 61 2.22 6.82 -1.14
C GLN A 61 1.75 6.06 0.10
N VAL A 62 0.53 6.37 0.58
CA VAL A 62 -0.16 5.54 1.57
C VAL A 62 -0.77 4.34 0.84
N VAL A 63 -0.21 3.15 1.04
CA VAL A 63 -0.64 1.94 0.31
C VAL A 63 -1.72 1.16 1.05
N MET A 64 -1.73 1.23 2.38
CA MET A 64 -2.70 0.51 3.21
C MET A 64 -3.07 1.32 4.45
N VAL A 65 -4.37 1.42 4.73
CA VAL A 65 -4.87 1.82 6.06
C VAL A 65 -5.90 0.81 6.51
N LEU A 66 -5.62 0.16 7.64
CA LEU A 66 -6.51 -0.74 8.35
C LEU A 66 -6.97 -0.12 9.66
N THR A 67 -8.24 -0.28 9.98
CA THR A 67 -8.80 0.06 11.29
C THR A 67 -9.53 -1.14 11.86
N GLN A 68 -9.58 -1.25 13.19
CA GLN A 68 -10.38 -2.24 13.88
C GLN A 68 -11.86 -2.10 13.48
N LEU A 69 -12.50 -3.24 13.21
CA LEU A 69 -13.93 -3.32 13.03
C LEU A 69 -14.60 -3.40 14.41
N GLU A 70 -15.52 -2.47 14.70
CA GLU A 70 -16.31 -2.48 15.94
C GLU A 70 -17.16 -3.76 16.04
N GLY A 71 -17.33 -4.27 17.27
CA GLY A 71 -18.16 -5.45 17.53
C GLY A 71 -17.56 -6.81 17.11
N SER A 72 -16.32 -6.84 16.61
CA SER A 72 -15.66 -8.07 16.13
C SER A 72 -15.23 -9.07 17.22
N GLY A 73 -15.39 -8.75 18.51
CA GLY A 73 -14.91 -9.58 19.63
C GLY A 73 -13.38 -9.64 19.78
N GLY A 74 -12.64 -8.92 18.93
CA GLY A 74 -11.18 -8.84 18.90
C GLY A 74 -10.66 -8.58 17.49
N TYR A 75 -9.39 -8.22 17.36
CA TYR A 75 -8.76 -7.99 16.06
C TYR A 75 -7.32 -8.49 16.04
N ARG A 76 -6.84 -8.81 14.84
CA ARG A 76 -5.42 -9.07 14.60
C ARG A 76 -5.03 -8.44 13.27
N ILE A 77 -3.92 -7.73 13.31
CA ILE A 77 -3.27 -7.19 12.12
C ILE A 77 -2.05 -8.04 11.81
N SER A 78 -2.02 -8.61 10.62
CA SER A 78 -0.87 -9.29 10.05
C SER A 78 -0.66 -8.74 8.66
N TYR A 79 0.56 -8.30 8.35
CA TYR A 79 0.90 -7.77 7.05
C TYR A 79 2.22 -8.36 6.55
N GLN A 80 2.31 -8.55 5.25
CA GLN A 80 3.50 -8.95 4.53
C GLN A 80 3.67 -8.03 3.33
N MET A 81 4.91 -7.58 3.08
CA MET A 81 5.22 -6.71 1.96
C MET A 81 6.22 -7.35 1.01
N SER A 82 6.09 -7.01 -0.27
CA SER A 82 7.03 -7.37 -1.32
C SER A 82 7.26 -6.18 -2.24
N TYR A 83 8.47 -6.08 -2.79
CA TYR A 83 8.92 -4.91 -3.54
C TYR A 83 9.54 -5.36 -4.86
N CYS A 84 9.32 -4.61 -5.94
CA CYS A 84 9.99 -4.79 -7.22
C CYS A 84 10.35 -3.43 -7.80
N MET A 85 11.59 -3.28 -8.24
CA MET A 85 12.00 -2.14 -9.07
C MET A 85 11.41 -2.29 -10.46
N MET A 86 10.93 -1.19 -11.02
CA MET A 86 10.28 -1.12 -12.33
C MET A 86 10.88 0.04 -13.12
N ALA A 87 11.10 -0.18 -14.43
CA ALA A 87 11.61 0.87 -15.33
C ALA A 87 10.55 1.92 -15.70
N GLY A 88 9.29 1.72 -15.31
CA GLY A 88 8.19 2.60 -15.68
C GLY A 88 6.92 2.33 -14.88
N ALA A 89 5.90 3.14 -15.17
CA ALA A 89 4.56 3.02 -14.61
C ALA A 89 3.90 1.68 -14.95
N GLY A 90 2.83 1.35 -14.22
CA GLY A 90 2.02 0.16 -14.44
C GLY A 90 2.29 -0.98 -13.46
N LEU A 91 1.37 -1.94 -13.44
CA LEU A 91 1.53 -3.18 -12.69
C LEU A 91 2.23 -4.27 -13.53
N ARG A 92 2.99 -5.14 -12.86
CA ARG A 92 3.76 -6.21 -13.52
C ARG A 92 2.85 -7.31 -14.04
N ASP A 93 1.70 -7.50 -13.40
CA ASP A 93 0.69 -8.44 -13.85
C ASP A 93 0.08 -7.94 -15.17
N ARG A 94 0.18 -8.76 -16.22
CA ARG A 94 -0.38 -8.47 -17.55
C ARG A 94 -1.88 -8.16 -17.52
N ARG A 95 -2.61 -8.68 -16.53
CA ARG A 95 -4.04 -8.39 -16.35
C ARG A 95 -4.32 -6.93 -15.99
N PHE A 96 -3.31 -6.21 -15.48
CA PHE A 96 -3.42 -4.85 -14.97
C PHE A 96 -2.30 -3.95 -15.51
N SER A 97 -1.70 -4.28 -16.66
CA SER A 97 -0.48 -3.63 -17.15
C SER A 97 -0.62 -2.11 -17.39
N SER A 98 -1.83 -1.61 -17.62
CA SER A 98 -2.12 -0.18 -17.75
C SER A 98 -2.53 0.51 -16.45
N ALA A 99 -2.80 -0.25 -15.38
CA ALA A 99 -3.18 0.30 -14.09
C ALA A 99 -1.94 0.55 -13.23
N ASN A 100 -1.97 1.59 -12.39
CA ASN A 100 -0.93 1.83 -11.37
C ASN A 100 -1.30 1.27 -9.99
N HIS A 101 -2.57 0.91 -9.81
CA HIS A 101 -3.14 0.54 -8.51
C HIS A 101 -4.10 -0.64 -8.67
N HIS A 102 -3.98 -1.60 -7.77
CA HIS A 102 -4.93 -2.68 -7.61
C HIS A 102 -5.21 -2.88 -6.11
N PRO A 103 -6.46 -2.79 -5.63
CA PRO A 103 -7.63 -2.33 -6.39
C PRO A 103 -7.46 -0.88 -6.90
N PRO A 104 -8.18 -0.49 -7.97
CA PRO A 104 -8.16 0.88 -8.48
C PRO A 104 -8.55 1.89 -7.41
N LEU A 105 -7.91 3.06 -7.41
CA LEU A 105 -8.25 4.15 -6.50
C LEU A 105 -9.55 4.82 -6.96
N THR A 106 -10.60 4.71 -6.15
CA THR A 106 -11.85 5.44 -6.37
C THR A 106 -11.71 6.90 -5.95
N HIS A 107 -12.64 7.75 -6.38
CA HIS A 107 -12.65 9.16 -6.01
C HIS A 107 -12.65 9.35 -4.47
N SER A 108 -13.39 8.52 -3.73
CA SER A 108 -13.51 8.62 -2.27
C SER A 108 -12.22 8.34 -1.50
N VAL A 109 -11.26 7.63 -2.09
CA VAL A 109 -10.02 7.21 -1.42
C VAL A 109 -8.77 7.84 -2.04
N SER A 110 -8.89 8.41 -3.24
CA SER A 110 -7.79 9.03 -3.99
C SER A 110 -7.01 10.08 -3.20
N GLY A 111 -7.70 10.95 -2.45
CA GLY A 111 -7.05 11.99 -1.65
C GLY A 111 -6.02 11.46 -0.64
N LEU A 112 -6.24 10.26 -0.11
CA LEU A 112 -5.32 9.60 0.83
C LEU A 112 -4.27 8.74 0.11
N HIS A 113 -4.68 8.01 -0.92
CA HIS A 113 -3.87 6.93 -1.50
C HIS A 113 -3.13 7.28 -2.78
N THR A 114 -3.40 8.42 -3.43
CA THR A 114 -2.64 8.84 -4.62
C THR A 114 -1.20 9.18 -4.24
N PRO A 115 -0.18 8.77 -5.03
CA PRO A 115 1.21 9.16 -4.80
C PRO A 115 1.40 10.68 -4.74
N ARG A 116 2.31 11.14 -3.89
CA ARG A 116 2.67 12.56 -3.73
C ARG A 116 4.19 12.72 -3.78
N PRO A 117 4.73 13.80 -4.37
CA PRO A 117 6.16 14.09 -4.30
C PRO A 117 6.67 14.10 -2.86
N ILE A 118 7.92 13.62 -2.66
CA ILE A 118 8.60 13.66 -1.36
C ILE A 118 8.96 15.09 -1.01
#